data_AF-A0A371CZX2-F1
#
_entry.id   AF-A0A371CZX2-F1
#
_cell.length_a   1.000
_cell.length_b   1.000
_cell.length_c   1.000
_cell.angle_alpha   90.00
_cell.angle_beta   90.00
_cell.angle_gamma   90.00
#
_symmetry.space_group_name_H-M   'P 1'
#
loop_
_entity.id
_entity.type
_entity.pdbx_description
1 polymer ?
#
loop_
_entity_poly.entity_id
_entity_poly.type
_entity_poly.pdbx_seq_one_letter_code
_entity_poly.pdbx_strand_id
1 'polypeptide(L)'
;MSTVRRFVTAIYFDPHGEPRIQRVPVQSFAMGRGVQVPNVGSIFYSAAPTDYLVVRMQRTGKSFVVHFPAEGQAGAGYVANVLVFRAAAAFEGYTNCVLEDLPLARIAAGFAVVTCRNEPPAVRKSDEVLVHEPRSPRGLADVRAALPQVGPVGRSTS
;
A
#
# COMPACT_ATOMS: atom_id res chain seq x y z
N MET A 1 -26.97 17.82 -11.72
CA MET A 1 -26.04 16.74 -12.12
C MET A 1 -25.78 15.85 -10.91
N SER A 2 -26.24 14.60 -10.95
CA SER A 2 -25.97 13.61 -9.88
C SER A 2 -24.51 13.15 -10.00
N THR A 3 -23.64 13.65 -9.13
CA THR A 3 -22.28 13.12 -9.00
C THR A 3 -22.40 11.78 -8.28
N VAL A 4 -22.43 10.68 -9.04
CA VAL A 4 -22.32 9.34 -8.47
C VAL A 4 -20.92 9.25 -7.84
N ARG A 5 -20.85 9.43 -6.53
CA ARG A 5 -19.60 9.29 -5.76
C ARG A 5 -19.19 7.83 -5.81
N ARG A 6 -18.22 7.52 -6.66
CA ARG A 6 -17.59 6.21 -6.71
C ARG A 6 -16.62 6.08 -5.53
N PHE A 7 -16.61 4.91 -4.91
CA PHE A 7 -15.66 4.58 -3.85
C PHE A 7 -14.79 3.42 -4.29
N VAL A 8 -13.53 3.46 -3.90
CA VAL A 8 -12.56 2.38 -4.10
C VAL A 8 -11.97 1.98 -2.77
N THR A 9 -11.83 0.68 -2.56
CA THR A 9 -11.17 0.11 -1.39
C THR A 9 -9.66 0.06 -1.62
N ALA A 10 -8.89 0.67 -0.72
CA ALA A 10 -7.43 0.68 -0.70
C ALA A 10 -6.89 0.00 0.56
N ILE A 11 -5.60 -0.32 0.57
CA ILE A 11 -4.88 -0.76 1.78
C ILE A 11 -4.10 0.43 2.30
N TYR A 12 -4.51 0.97 3.44
CA TYR A 12 -3.79 1.98 4.18
C TYR A 12 -2.80 1.30 5.13
N PHE A 13 -1.54 1.67 5.06
CA PHE A 13 -0.57 1.34 6.09
C PHE A 13 -0.45 2.56 6.99
N ASP A 14 -0.67 2.37 8.28
CA ASP A 14 -0.57 3.48 9.23
C ASP A 14 0.91 3.84 9.49
N PRO A 15 1.20 4.90 10.26
CA PRO A 15 2.56 5.27 10.63
C PRO A 15 3.41 4.14 11.20
N HIS A 16 2.80 3.12 11.81
CA HIS A 16 3.48 1.96 12.38
C HIS A 16 3.62 0.79 11.39
N GLY A 17 3.04 0.90 10.19
CA GLY A 17 3.05 -0.15 9.16
C GLY A 17 1.95 -1.18 9.32
N GLU A 18 0.96 -0.93 10.17
CA GLU A 18 -0.18 -1.82 10.33
C GLU A 18 -1.20 -1.59 9.21
N PRO A 19 -1.61 -2.65 8.49
CA PRO A 19 -2.51 -2.53 7.34
C PRO A 19 -3.97 -2.39 7.78
N ARG A 20 -4.71 -1.53 7.09
CA ARG A 20 -6.14 -1.33 7.26
C ARG A 20 -6.81 -1.19 5.90
N ILE A 21 -8.00 -1.77 5.77
CA ILE A 21 -8.82 -1.56 4.59
C ILE A 21 -9.50 -0.20 4.70
N GLN A 22 -9.19 0.69 3.75
CA GLN A 22 -9.71 2.06 3.73
C GLN A 22 -10.59 2.27 2.50
N ARG A 23 -11.81 2.77 2.71
CA ARG A 23 -12.70 3.16 1.62
C ARG A 23 -12.44 4.62 1.27
N VAL A 24 -12.13 4.87 0.00
CA VAL A 24 -11.68 6.18 -0.49
C VAL A 24 -12.63 6.68 -1.58
N PRO A 25 -13.14 7.92 -1.50
CA PRO A 25 -13.92 8.50 -2.58
C PRO A 25 -13.00 8.77 -3.79
N VAL A 26 -13.46 8.42 -4.98
CA VAL A 26 -12.76 8.67 -6.24
C VAL A 26 -13.65 9.50 -7.14
N GLN A 27 -13.15 10.65 -7.58
CA GLN A 27 -13.83 11.51 -8.53
C GLN A 27 -13.32 11.22 -9.94
N SER A 28 -14.25 11.09 -10.89
CA SER A 28 -13.91 10.93 -12.30
C SER A 28 -14.05 12.25 -13.04
N PHE A 29 -13.01 12.61 -13.79
CA PHE A 29 -12.97 13.78 -14.66
C PHE A 29 -12.96 13.30 -16.11
N ALA A 30 -13.89 13.82 -16.90
CA ALA A 30 -13.95 13.58 -18.33
C ALA A 30 -12.89 14.42 -19.06
N MET A 31 -11.61 14.08 -18.85
CA MET A 31 -10.49 14.55 -19.67
C MET A 31 -9.89 13.33 -20.36
N GLY A 32 -10.20 13.08 -21.63
CA GLY A 32 -9.69 11.93 -22.39
C GLY A 32 -10.19 10.57 -21.86
N ARG A 33 -9.27 9.62 -21.57
CA ARG A 33 -9.57 8.24 -21.09
C ARG A 33 -10.32 8.16 -19.75
N GLY A 34 -10.64 9.29 -19.14
CA GLY A 34 -11.35 9.37 -17.87
C GLY A 34 -10.39 9.29 -16.70
N VAL A 35 -9.88 10.45 -16.28
CA VAL A 35 -8.95 10.55 -15.15
C VAL A 35 -9.73 10.35 -13.85
N GLN A 36 -9.21 9.50 -12.97
CA GLN A 36 -9.78 9.20 -11.66
C GLN A 36 -8.86 9.78 -10.59
N VAL A 37 -9.37 10.70 -9.77
CA VAL A 37 -8.60 11.30 -8.67
C VAL A 37 -9.16 10.81 -7.34
N PRO A 38 -8.39 10.05 -6.55
CA PRO A 38 -8.79 9.68 -5.20
C PRO A 38 -8.70 10.89 -4.26
N ASN A 39 -9.72 11.09 -3.42
CA ASN A 39 -9.68 12.12 -2.38
C ASN A 39 -8.91 11.59 -1.16
N VAL A 40 -7.59 11.78 -1.19
CA VAL A 40 -6.65 11.31 -0.18
C VAL A 40 -6.35 12.33 0.92
N GLY A 41 -6.73 13.60 0.75
CA GLY A 41 -6.49 14.66 1.74
C GLY A 41 -7.18 14.39 3.08
N SER A 42 -8.38 13.80 3.03
CA SER A 42 -9.11 13.38 4.25
C SER A 42 -8.49 12.20 5.00
N ILE A 43 -7.53 11.49 4.39
CA ILE A 43 -6.89 10.30 4.98
C ILE A 43 -5.56 10.69 5.63
N PHE A 44 -4.76 11.52 4.95
CA PHE A 44 -3.45 11.93 5.46
C PHE A 44 -3.49 13.16 6.38
N TYR A 45 -4.65 13.84 6.50
CA TYR A 45 -4.82 15.05 7.31
C TYR A 45 -3.73 16.11 7.07
N SER A 46 -3.25 16.21 5.82
CA SER A 46 -2.24 17.18 5.40
C SER A 46 -2.84 18.17 4.41
N ALA A 47 -2.42 19.43 4.53
CA ALA A 47 -2.73 20.47 3.55
C ALA A 47 -1.86 20.35 2.28
N ALA A 48 -0.77 19.57 2.35
CA ALA A 48 0.14 19.37 1.23
C ALA A 48 -0.46 18.37 0.22
N PRO A 49 -0.15 18.54 -1.09
CA PRO A 49 -0.44 17.51 -2.07
C PRO A 49 0.24 16.20 -1.69
N THR A 50 -0.40 15.08 -2.03
CA THR A 50 0.22 13.76 -1.89
C THR A 50 1.10 13.46 -3.10
N ASP A 51 2.27 12.91 -2.84
CA ASP A 51 3.06 12.26 -3.87
C ASP A 51 2.49 10.87 -4.17
N TYR A 52 2.81 10.33 -5.34
CA TYR A 52 2.45 8.97 -5.69
C TYR A 52 3.58 8.25 -6.44
N LEU A 53 3.55 6.92 -6.38
CA LEU A 53 4.40 6.04 -7.17
C LEU A 53 3.56 4.89 -7.75
N VAL A 54 3.75 4.59 -9.04
CA VAL A 54 3.13 3.41 -9.65
C VAL A 54 4.11 2.26 -9.62
N VAL A 55 3.77 1.21 -8.87
CA VAL A 55 4.58 0.00 -8.73
C VAL A 55 3.92 -1.15 -9.47
N ARG A 56 4.58 -1.61 -10.53
CA ARG A 56 4.13 -2.77 -11.31
C ARG A 56 4.93 -4.01 -10.91
N MET A 57 4.21 -5.02 -10.46
CA MET A 57 4.78 -6.29 -10.05
C MET A 57 5.06 -7.15 -11.27
N GLN A 58 6.32 -7.51 -11.51
CA GLN A 58 6.73 -8.17 -12.75
C GLN A 58 6.12 -9.56 -12.94
N ARG A 59 5.97 -10.32 -11.85
CA ARG A 59 5.57 -11.73 -11.92
C ARG A 59 4.05 -11.88 -12.01
N THR A 60 3.31 -11.21 -11.14
CA THR A 60 1.84 -11.26 -11.13
C THR A 60 1.21 -10.33 -12.15
N GLY A 61 1.97 -9.37 -12.69
CA GLY A 61 1.46 -8.33 -13.59
C GLY A 61 0.56 -7.30 -12.92
N LYS A 62 0.35 -7.41 -11.60
CA LYS A 62 -0.48 -6.47 -10.83
C LYS A 62 0.23 -5.14 -10.67
N SER A 63 -0.51 -4.05 -10.90
CA SER A 63 -0.03 -2.69 -10.68
C SER A 63 -0.70 -2.06 -9.46
N PHE A 64 0.10 -1.34 -8.70
CA PHE A 64 -0.32 -0.64 -7.49
C PHE A 64 0.06 0.83 -7.57
N VAL A 65 -0.84 1.73 -7.18
CA VAL A 65 -0.53 3.15 -7.00
C VAL A 65 -0.42 3.40 -5.50
N VAL A 66 0.74 3.82 -5.06
CA VAL A 66 1.03 4.13 -3.67
C VAL A 66 1.01 5.64 -3.50
N HIS A 67 0.05 6.16 -2.73
CA HIS A 67 -0.02 7.56 -2.33
C HIS A 67 0.63 7.75 -0.96
N PHE A 68 1.33 8.86 -0.75
CA PHE A 68 1.96 9.20 0.51
C PHE A 68 2.06 10.73 0.67
N PRO A 69 2.13 11.25 1.91
CA PRO A 69 2.25 12.70 2.12
C PRO A 69 3.58 13.22 1.57
N ALA A 70 3.56 14.35 0.84
CA ALA A 70 4.78 14.96 0.31
C ALA A 70 5.70 15.46 1.44
N GLU A 71 5.12 15.94 2.54
CA GLU A 71 5.83 16.36 3.75
C GLU A 71 6.25 15.15 4.58
N GLY A 72 7.42 14.58 4.28
CA GLY A 72 8.14 13.74 5.23
C GLY A 72 9.00 14.63 6.11
N GLN A 73 8.80 14.63 7.43
CA GLN A 73 9.77 15.27 8.33
C GLN A 73 11.14 14.61 8.12
N ALA A 74 12.15 15.41 7.75
CA ALA A 74 13.53 14.94 7.69
C ALA A 74 13.91 14.39 9.08
N GLY A 75 14.23 13.10 9.15
CA GLY A 75 14.56 12.43 10.42
C GLY A 75 13.40 11.67 11.08
N ALA A 76 12.18 11.71 10.53
CA ALA A 76 11.15 10.75 10.94
C ALA A 76 11.65 9.33 10.58
N GLY A 77 11.58 8.42 11.55
CA GLY A 77 11.83 7.00 11.34
C GLY A 77 10.91 6.42 10.27
N TYR A 78 11.03 5.14 9.94
CA TYR A 78 10.18 4.47 8.95
C TYR A 78 8.68 4.72 9.24
N VAL A 79 8.06 5.68 8.55
CA VAL A 79 6.64 5.97 8.68
C VAL A 79 5.96 5.42 7.44
N ALA A 80 5.34 4.25 7.56
CA ALA A 80 4.64 3.59 6.48
C ALA A 80 3.28 4.25 6.18
N ASN A 81 3.11 5.55 6.45
CA ASN A 81 1.88 6.31 6.26
C ASN A 81 1.57 6.46 4.76
N VAL A 82 1.08 5.39 4.16
CA VAL A 82 0.88 5.26 2.72
C VAL A 82 -0.43 4.56 2.42
N LEU A 83 -1.01 4.90 1.28
CA LEU A 83 -2.29 4.38 0.82
C LEU A 83 -2.10 3.69 -0.53
N VAL A 84 -2.33 2.39 -0.57
CA VAL A 84 -2.05 1.55 -1.74
C VAL A 84 -3.36 1.15 -2.42
N PHE A 85 -3.48 1.53 -3.69
CA PHE A 85 -4.58 1.14 -4.56
C PHE A 85 -4.10 0.13 -5.60
N ARG A 86 -4.97 -0.82 -5.97
CA ARG A 86 -4.78 -1.58 -7.22
C ARG A 86 -5.27 -0.72 -8.39
N ALA A 87 -4.48 -0.56 -9.44
CA ALA A 87 -4.86 0.24 -10.62
C ALA A 87 -4.15 -0.25 -11.88
N ALA A 88 -4.60 0.21 -13.05
CA ALA A 88 -3.88 -0.05 -14.31
C ALA A 88 -2.67 0.89 -14.46
N ALA A 89 -2.87 2.17 -14.12
CA ALA A 89 -1.84 3.21 -14.14
C ALA A 89 -2.16 4.29 -13.10
N ALA A 90 -1.31 5.32 -13.01
CA ALA A 90 -1.62 6.50 -12.23
C ALA A 90 -2.93 7.12 -12.71
N PHE A 91 -3.85 7.38 -11.78
CA PHE A 91 -5.15 8.02 -12.06
C PHE A 91 -6.06 7.29 -13.07
N GLU A 92 -5.79 6.02 -13.39
CA GLU A 92 -6.59 5.25 -14.35
C GLU A 92 -6.86 3.82 -13.83
N GLY A 93 -8.11 3.38 -13.96
CA GLY A 93 -8.49 2.00 -13.71
C GLY A 93 -8.35 1.56 -12.24
N TYR A 94 -8.58 2.45 -11.27
CA TYR A 94 -8.59 2.05 -9.87
C TYR A 94 -9.60 0.94 -9.60
N THR A 95 -9.19 -0.09 -8.87
CA THR A 95 -10.00 -1.25 -8.49
C THR A 95 -9.85 -1.53 -7.01
N ASN A 96 -10.82 -2.24 -6.43
CA ASN A 96 -10.81 -2.56 -5.00
C ASN A 96 -9.64 -3.49 -4.69
N CYS A 97 -8.81 -3.11 -3.72
CA CYS A 97 -7.90 -4.03 -3.06
C CYS A 97 -8.69 -5.09 -2.29
N VAL A 98 -8.19 -6.32 -2.33
CA VAL A 98 -8.69 -7.43 -1.50
C VAL A 98 -7.59 -7.88 -0.53
N LEU A 99 -7.93 -8.68 0.49
CA LEU A 99 -6.95 -9.12 1.49
C LEU A 99 -5.78 -9.90 0.87
N GLU A 100 -6.00 -10.61 -0.22
CA GLU A 100 -4.95 -11.32 -0.98
C GLU A 100 -3.89 -10.39 -1.58
N ASP A 101 -4.20 -9.10 -1.73
CA ASP A 101 -3.23 -8.11 -2.21
C ASP A 101 -2.26 -7.66 -1.13
N LEU A 102 -2.54 -7.94 0.14
CA LEU A 102 -1.77 -7.41 1.27
C LEU A 102 -0.25 -7.68 1.16
N PRO A 103 0.22 -8.89 0.78
CA PRO A 103 1.65 -9.14 0.64
C PRO A 103 2.30 -8.26 -0.45
N LEU A 104 1.64 -8.10 -1.60
CA LEU A 104 2.15 -7.30 -2.72
C LEU A 104 2.04 -5.80 -2.42
N ALA A 105 0.94 -5.36 -1.80
CA ALA A 105 0.76 -4.00 -1.35
C ALA A 105 1.83 -3.59 -0.34
N ARG A 106 2.22 -4.50 0.57
CA ARG A 106 3.32 -4.26 1.51
C ARG A 106 4.67 -4.08 0.80
N ILE A 107 4.94 -4.86 -0.25
CA ILE A 107 6.15 -4.69 -1.08
C ILE A 107 6.11 -3.34 -1.81
N ALA A 108 4.98 -2.98 -2.43
CA ALA A 108 4.82 -1.71 -3.13
C ALA A 108 5.02 -0.52 -2.17
N ALA A 109 4.38 -0.58 -1.00
CA ALA A 109 4.53 0.41 0.06
C ALA A 109 5.99 0.56 0.51
N GLY A 110 6.65 -0.57 0.80
CA GLY A 110 8.06 -0.57 1.22
C GLY A 110 8.97 0.02 0.16
N PHE A 111 8.76 -0.31 -1.11
CA PHE A 111 9.54 0.25 -2.22
C PHE A 111 9.32 1.76 -2.34
N ALA A 112 8.07 2.22 -2.36
CA ALA A 112 7.74 3.65 -2.47
C ALA A 112 8.37 4.46 -1.33
N VAL A 113 8.25 3.98 -0.10
CA VAL A 113 8.86 4.64 1.07
C VAL A 113 10.39 4.71 0.93
N VAL A 114 11.06 3.62 0.54
CA VAL A 114 12.52 3.60 0.39
C VAL A 114 13.00 4.53 -0.72
N THR A 115 12.34 4.49 -1.89
CA THR A 115 12.70 5.32 -3.04
C THR A 115 12.52 6.81 -2.71
N CYS A 116 11.37 7.18 -2.13
CA CYS A 116 11.03 8.58 -1.89
C CYS A 116 11.65 9.17 -0.61
N ARG A 117 12.22 8.35 0.28
CA ARG A 117 12.94 8.79 1.49
C ARG A 117 14.24 9.53 1.17
N ASN A 118 14.88 9.19 0.05
CA ASN A 118 16.21 9.71 -0.28
C ASN A 118 16.18 10.92 -1.21
N GLU A 119 14.99 11.29 -1.70
CA GLU A 119 14.81 12.37 -2.66
C GLU A 119 13.96 13.50 -2.05
N PRO A 120 14.43 14.78 -2.14
CA PRO A 120 13.60 15.92 -1.77
C PRO A 120 12.29 15.91 -2.56
N PRO A 121 11.16 16.39 -2.01
CA PRO A 121 9.87 16.38 -2.70
C PRO A 121 9.93 16.98 -4.12
N ALA A 122 10.71 18.04 -4.33
CA ALA A 122 10.91 18.69 -5.63
C ALA A 122 11.65 17.83 -6.68
N VAL A 123 12.26 16.72 -6.28
CA VAL A 123 13.08 15.84 -7.13
C VAL A 123 12.47 14.43 -7.23
N ARG A 124 11.48 14.11 -6.38
CA ARG A 124 10.80 12.80 -6.40
C ARG A 124 10.16 12.58 -7.76
N LYS A 125 10.56 11.51 -8.42
CA LYS A 125 9.96 11.11 -9.68
C LYS A 125 8.62 10.42 -9.46
N SER A 126 7.53 11.02 -9.95
CA SER A 126 6.20 10.42 -9.98
C SER A 126 6.04 9.52 -11.22
N ASP A 127 6.81 8.44 -11.27
CA ASP A 127 6.92 7.56 -12.44
C ASP A 127 6.37 6.14 -12.17
N GLU A 128 6.32 5.33 -13.23
CA GLU A 128 6.10 3.88 -13.14
C GLU A 128 7.43 3.14 -12.91
N VAL A 129 7.43 2.23 -11.93
CA VAL A 129 8.58 1.39 -11.59
C VAL A 129 8.19 -0.08 -11.60
N LEU A 130 9.09 -0.91 -12.14
CA LEU A 130 8.94 -2.36 -12.18
C LEU A 130 9.63 -2.97 -10.96
N VAL A 131 8.88 -3.75 -10.18
CA VAL A 131 9.40 -4.42 -8.98
C VAL A 131 9.31 -5.93 -9.15
N HIS A 132 10.43 -6.61 -8.87
CA HIS A 132 10.49 -8.06 -8.83
C HIS A 132 10.01 -8.58 -7.48
N GLU A 133 8.92 -9.34 -7.48
CA GLU A 133 8.37 -9.93 -6.26
C GLU A 133 9.28 -11.03 -5.69
N PRO A 134 9.45 -11.13 -4.36
CA PRO A 134 10.11 -12.28 -3.74
C PRO A 134 9.35 -13.59 -4.02
N ARG A 135 10.07 -14.67 -4.34
CA ARG A 135 9.47 -16.02 -4.56
C ARG A 135 8.82 -16.62 -3.32
N SER A 136 9.19 -16.14 -2.13
CA SER A 136 8.57 -16.48 -0.86
C SER A 136 8.48 -15.23 0.01
N PRO A 137 7.34 -14.95 0.66
CA PRO A 137 7.28 -13.93 1.69
C PRO A 137 8.24 -14.36 2.81
N ARG A 138 9.28 -13.58 3.07
CA ARG A 138 10.05 -13.76 4.31
C ARG A 138 9.08 -13.55 5.48
N GLY A 139 8.94 -14.53 6.37
CA GLY A 139 8.14 -14.44 7.60
C GLY A 139 6.99 -15.45 7.76
N LEU A 140 6.66 -16.28 6.76
CA LEU A 140 5.63 -17.33 6.93
C LEU A 140 6.16 -18.63 7.59
N ALA A 141 7.49 -18.75 7.72
CA ALA A 141 8.12 -19.91 8.34
C ALA A 141 8.08 -19.92 9.88
N ASP A 142 7.85 -18.78 10.52
CA ASP A 142 7.98 -18.67 11.99
C ASP A 142 6.67 -18.83 12.78
N VAL A 143 5.50 -18.86 12.14
CA VAL A 143 4.22 -18.98 12.88
C VAL A 143 3.93 -20.43 13.33
N ARG A 144 4.57 -21.43 12.71
CA ARG A 144 4.45 -22.84 13.16
C ARG A 144 5.38 -23.21 14.31
N ALA A 145 6.37 -22.37 14.66
CA ALA A 145 7.29 -22.63 15.76
C ALA A 145 6.76 -22.15 17.13
N ALA A 146 5.64 -21.42 17.18
CA ALA A 146 5.10 -20.82 18.40
C ALA A 146 3.88 -21.57 19.00
N LEU A 147 3.60 -22.80 18.56
CA LEU A 147 2.66 -23.67 19.28
C LEU A 147 3.45 -24.40 20.39
N PRO A 148 3.13 -24.20 21.69
CA PRO A 148 3.74 -24.99 22.73
C PRO A 148 3.37 -26.47 22.50
N GLN A 149 4.40 -27.30 22.36
CA GLN A 149 4.28 -28.75 22.44
C GLN A 149 3.72 -29.07 23.83
N VAL A 150 2.43 -29.40 23.91
CA VAL A 150 1.84 -29.98 25.11
C VAL A 150 2.46 -31.37 25.25
N GLY A 151 3.50 -31.47 26.07
CA GLY A 151 4.17 -32.73 26.37
C GLY A 151 3.21 -33.74 27.00
N PRO A 152 3.40 -35.04 26.76
CA PRO A 152 2.53 -36.07 27.33
C PRO A 152 2.64 -36.10 28.85
N VAL A 153 1.50 -36.00 29.53
CA VAL A 153 1.35 -36.19 30.98
C VAL A 153 1.84 -37.60 31.34
N GLY A 154 2.84 -37.67 32.21
CA GLY A 154 3.48 -38.90 32.64
C GLY A 154 2.50 -39.89 33.26
N ARG A 155 2.61 -41.17 32.86
CA ARG A 155 2.07 -42.29 33.62
C ARG A 155 2.94 -42.51 34.85
N SER A 156 2.38 -42.22 36.02
CA SER A 156 2.92 -42.65 37.31
C SER A 156 2.75 -44.16 37.42
N THR A 157 3.85 -44.88 37.60
CA THR A 157 3.88 -46.29 38.01
C THR A 157 3.55 -46.40 39.49
N SER A 158 2.78 -47.41 39.85
CA SER A 158 2.68 -48.00 41.19
C SER A 158 2.69 -49.51 41.01
#